data_AF-A0A653JF29-F1
#
_entry.id   AF-A0A653JF29-F1
#
_cell.length_a   1.000
_cell.length_b   1.000
_cell.length_c   1.000
_cell.angle_alpha   90.00
_cell.angle_beta   90.00
_cell.angle_gamma   90.00
#
_symmetry.space_group_name_H-M   'P 1'
#
loop_
_entity.id
_entity.type
_entity.pdbx_description
1 polymer ?
#
loop_
_entity_poly.entity_id
_entity_poly.type
_entity_poly.pdbx_seq_one_letter_code
_entity_poly.pdbx_strand_id
1 'polypeptide(L)'
;MLPQQDAGTYSVDPGRISARETKEAIDVALDDDLRLLVFSFHSPSLSPGHTPYVQTQQELDGFYDWWREVIAHLETRNVKPIEIDELISSARGF
;
A
#
# COMPACT_ATOMS: atom_id res chain seq x y z
N MET A 1 6.89 26.48 -12.76
CA MET A 1 7.35 25.60 -11.67
C MET A 1 6.74 24.24 -11.95
N LEU A 2 7.51 23.35 -12.58
CA LEU A 2 7.08 22.00 -12.95
C LEU A 2 7.30 21.05 -11.76
N PRO A 3 6.45 20.04 -11.57
CA PRO A 3 6.54 19.15 -10.42
C PRO A 3 7.80 18.28 -10.51
N GLN A 4 8.48 18.14 -9.38
CA GLN A 4 9.54 17.15 -9.21
C GLN A 4 8.88 15.76 -9.17
N GLN A 5 9.11 14.97 -10.22
CA GLN A 5 8.87 13.54 -10.22
C GLN A 5 10.17 12.89 -9.74
N ASP A 6 10.20 12.42 -8.51
CA ASP A 6 11.35 11.69 -7.95
C ASP A 6 10.88 10.29 -7.50
N ALA A 7 11.51 9.27 -8.10
CA ALA A 7 11.66 7.89 -7.63
C ALA A 7 10.43 7.17 -7.03
N GLY A 8 9.63 6.53 -7.89
CA GLY A 8 9.11 5.17 -7.71
C GLY A 8 8.41 4.76 -6.41
N THR A 9 7.90 5.70 -5.62
CA THR A 9 7.22 5.40 -4.35
C THR A 9 5.75 5.79 -4.46
N TYR A 10 4.89 4.79 -4.64
CA TYR A 10 3.44 4.98 -4.58
C TYR A 10 3.00 4.88 -3.12
N SER A 11 2.81 6.02 -2.45
CA SER A 11 2.20 6.05 -1.13
C SER A 11 0.68 5.98 -1.29
N VAL A 12 0.08 4.90 -0.81
CA VAL A 12 -1.37 4.70 -0.87
C VAL A 12 -1.94 4.92 0.52
N ASP A 13 -2.79 5.95 0.66
CA ASP A 13 -3.58 6.19 1.88
C ASP A 13 -4.91 5.43 1.74
N PRO A 14 -5.14 4.38 2.54
CA PRO A 14 -6.34 3.54 2.45
C PRO A 14 -7.67 4.31 2.62
N GLY A 15 -7.63 5.52 3.19
CA GLY A 15 -8.81 6.39 3.34
C GLY A 15 -9.06 7.36 2.17
N ARG A 16 -8.14 7.47 1.21
CA ARG A 16 -8.20 8.47 0.12
C ARG A 16 -8.18 7.89 -1.29
N ILE A 17 -7.69 6.66 -1.47
CA ILE A 17 -7.58 5.99 -2.77
C ILE A 17 -8.39 4.70 -2.72
N SER A 18 -9.27 4.48 -3.68
CA SER A 18 -10.10 3.27 -3.71
C SER A 18 -9.24 2.01 -3.90
N ALA A 19 -9.75 0.86 -3.44
CA ALA A 19 -9.08 -0.42 -3.68
C ALA A 19 -8.89 -0.66 -5.19
N ARG A 20 -9.86 -0.26 -6.02
CA ARG A 20 -9.76 -0.32 -7.49
C ARG A 20 -8.54 0.44 -8.02
N GLU A 21 -8.42 1.73 -7.68
CA GLU A 21 -7.30 2.56 -8.13
C GLU A 21 -5.96 2.04 -7.62
N THR A 22 -5.94 1.48 -6.40
CA THR A 22 -4.74 0.85 -5.83
C THR A 22 -4.33 -0.39 -6.63
N LYS A 23 -5.28 -1.24 -7.01
CA LYS A 23 -5.04 -2.43 -7.84
C LYS A 23 -4.50 -2.05 -9.21
N GLU A 24 -5.06 -1.01 -9.84
CA GLU A 24 -4.57 -0.45 -11.11
C GLU A 24 -3.12 0.07 -10.96
N ALA A 25 -2.81 0.78 -9.87
CA ALA A 25 -1.45 1.26 -9.62
C ALA A 25 -0.44 0.12 -9.37
N ILE A 26 -0.86 -0.95 -8.67
CA ILE A 26 -0.06 -2.17 -8.50
C ILE A 26 0.23 -2.78 -9.87
N ASP A 27 -0.79 -2.91 -10.72
CA ASP A 27 -0.62 -3.52 -12.03
C ASP A 27 0.39 -2.75 -12.88
N VAL A 28 0.30 -1.42 -12.92
CA VAL A 28 1.26 -0.55 -13.62
C VAL A 28 2.66 -0.67 -13.02
N ALA A 29 2.79 -0.66 -11.70
CA ALA A 29 4.09 -0.79 -11.03
C ALA A 29 4.78 -2.12 -11.35
N LEU A 30 4.03 -3.21 -11.44
CA LEU A 30 4.55 -4.52 -11.82
C LEU A 30 4.91 -4.59 -13.31
N ASP A 31 4.12 -3.95 -14.17
CA ASP A 31 4.42 -3.85 -15.60
C ASP A 31 5.68 -3.00 -15.87
N ASP A 32 6.01 -2.06 -14.97
CA ASP A 32 7.25 -1.27 -14.95
C ASP A 32 8.43 -1.99 -14.23
N ASP A 33 8.31 -3.30 -13.94
CA ASP A 33 9.32 -4.13 -13.27
C ASP A 33 9.75 -3.64 -11.88
N LEU A 34 8.89 -2.89 -11.15
CA LEU A 34 9.20 -2.49 -9.78
C LEU A 34 9.28 -3.71 -8.84
N ARG A 35 10.42 -3.83 -8.15
CA ARG A 35 10.75 -5.00 -7.33
C ARG A 35 10.24 -4.95 -5.89
N LEU A 36 9.78 -3.79 -5.43
CA LEU A 36 9.32 -3.58 -4.06
C LEU A 36 8.14 -2.62 -4.06
N LEU A 37 7.04 -3.06 -3.45
CA LEU A 37 5.86 -2.24 -3.18
C LEU A 37 5.77 -2.03 -1.67
N VAL A 38 5.62 -0.78 -1.24
CA VAL A 38 5.52 -0.42 0.18
C VAL A 38 4.16 0.22 0.44
N PHE A 39 3.40 -0.38 1.34
CA PHE A 39 2.11 0.15 1.79
C PHE A 39 2.25 0.60 3.24
N SER A 40 1.70 1.77 3.57
CA SER A 40 1.80 2.36 4.90
C SER A 40 0.50 3.02 5.30
N PHE A 41 0.19 2.98 6.58
CA PHE A 41 -0.94 3.69 7.17
C PHE A 41 -0.55 4.23 8.55
N HIS A 42 -1.33 5.20 9.04
CA HIS A 42 -1.14 5.71 10.40
C HIS A 42 -1.76 4.75 11.41
N SER A 43 -0.96 4.18 12.31
CA SER A 43 -1.44 3.19 13.29
C SER A 43 -2.64 3.63 14.15
N PRO A 44 -2.87 4.93 14.47
CA PRO A 44 -4.10 5.32 15.16
C PRO A 44 -5.38 5.08 14.33
N SER A 45 -5.29 4.89 13.00
CA SER A 45 -6.43 4.50 12.16
C SER A 45 -6.96 3.08 12.44
N LEU A 46 -6.25 2.28 13.27
CA LEU A 46 -6.75 0.98 13.74
C LEU A 46 -7.84 1.09 14.81
N SER A 47 -8.20 2.30 15.22
CA SER A 47 -9.24 2.55 16.21
C SER A 47 -10.03 3.82 15.85
N PRO A 48 -11.37 3.82 15.95
CA PRO A 48 -12.19 4.97 15.57
C PRO A 48 -11.88 6.21 16.41
N GLY A 49 -11.87 7.39 15.77
CA GLY A 49 -11.81 8.69 16.44
C GLY A 49 -10.40 9.21 16.74
N HIS A 50 -9.35 8.44 16.45
CA HIS A 50 -7.95 8.88 16.65
C HIS A 50 -7.32 9.51 15.40
N THR A 51 -7.96 9.40 14.23
CA THR A 51 -7.51 10.05 12.99
C THR A 51 -8.69 10.63 12.23
N PRO A 52 -8.47 11.64 11.36
CA PRO A 52 -9.51 12.11 10.44
C PRO A 52 -9.98 11.06 9.43
N TYR A 53 -9.18 10.01 9.20
CA TYR A 53 -9.41 8.97 8.19
C TYR A 53 -10.34 7.85 8.66
N VAL A 54 -10.37 7.60 9.98
CA VAL A 54 -11.21 6.58 10.61
C VAL A 54 -11.81 7.18 11.88
N GLN A 55 -13.04 7.67 11.75
CA GLN A 55 -13.79 8.31 12.84
C GLN A 55 -14.85 7.37 13.42
N THR A 56 -15.39 6.46 12.59
CA THR A 56 -16.47 5.55 12.97
C THR A 56 -16.05 4.08 12.83
N GLN A 57 -16.83 3.18 13.46
CA GLN A 57 -16.63 1.75 13.28
C GLN A 57 -16.83 1.31 11.83
N GLN A 58 -17.80 1.90 11.13
CA GLN A 58 -18.06 1.59 9.72
C GLN A 58 -16.86 1.96 8.84
N GLU A 59 -16.22 3.08 9.11
CA GLU A 59 -14.99 3.48 8.40
C GLU A 59 -13.82 2.55 8.72
N LEU A 60 -13.72 2.03 9.95
CA LEU A 60 -12.72 1.03 10.31
C LEU A 60 -12.96 -0.30 9.56
N ASP A 61 -14.21 -0.72 9.43
CA ASP A 61 -14.55 -1.93 8.67
C ASP A 61 -14.17 -1.75 7.19
N GLY A 62 -14.49 -0.59 6.61
CA GLY A 62 -14.07 -0.23 5.25
C GLY A 62 -12.55 -0.16 5.06
N PHE A 63 -11.81 0.33 6.06
CA PHE A 63 -10.35 0.31 6.06
C PHE A 63 -9.81 -1.13 5.99
N TYR A 64 -10.39 -2.06 6.75
CA TYR A 64 -9.98 -3.46 6.69
C TYR A 64 -10.44 -4.17 5.40
N ASP A 65 -11.60 -3.82 4.85
CA ASP A 65 -12.07 -4.34 3.56
C ASP A 65 -11.13 -3.92 2.43
N TRP A 66 -10.67 -2.67 2.45
CA TRP A 66 -9.67 -2.17 1.52
C TRP A 66 -8.38 -3.01 1.58
N TRP A 67 -7.85 -3.29 2.77
CA TRP A 67 -6.66 -4.13 2.92
C TRP A 67 -6.87 -5.55 2.40
N ARG A 68 -8.03 -6.15 2.69
CA ARG A 68 -8.39 -7.49 2.18
C ARG A 68 -8.38 -7.52 0.66
N GLU A 69 -8.97 -6.53 0.00
CA GLU A 69 -8.99 -6.44 -1.46
C GLU A 69 -7.60 -6.28 -2.07
N VAL A 70 -6.77 -5.40 -1.48
CA VAL A 70 -5.43 -5.13 -1.99
C VAL A 70 -4.52 -6.35 -1.81
N ILE A 71 -4.55 -6.99 -0.64
CA ILE A 71 -3.76 -8.21 -0.37
C ILE A 71 -4.20 -9.35 -1.30
N ALA A 72 -5.50 -9.58 -1.45
CA ALA A 72 -6.00 -10.60 -2.37
C ALA A 72 -5.54 -10.35 -3.81
N HIS A 73 -5.51 -9.08 -4.25
CA HIS A 73 -5.00 -8.73 -5.58
C HIS A 73 -3.50 -9.03 -5.72
N LEU A 74 -2.69 -8.65 -4.73
CA LEU A 74 -1.25 -8.95 -4.69
C LEU A 74 -0.99 -10.46 -4.80
N GLU A 75 -1.80 -11.28 -4.11
CA GLU A 75 -1.74 -12.75 -4.23
C GLU A 75 -2.02 -13.23 -5.65
N THR A 76 -3.04 -12.66 -6.33
CA THR A 76 -3.32 -13.02 -7.73
C THR A 76 -2.19 -12.66 -8.69
N ARG A 77 -1.40 -11.63 -8.34
CA ARG A 77 -0.21 -11.19 -9.08
C ARG A 77 1.07 -11.92 -8.63
N ASN A 78 0.97 -12.89 -7.72
CA ASN A 78 2.10 -13.63 -7.14
C ASN A 78 3.15 -12.73 -6.46
N VAL A 79 2.73 -11.56 -5.94
CA VAL A 79 3.57 -10.71 -5.10
C VAL A 79 3.60 -11.29 -3.69
N LYS A 80 4.79 -11.37 -3.09
CA LYS A 80 4.98 -11.98 -1.78
C LYS A 80 5.39 -10.91 -0.74
N PRO A 81 4.94 -11.03 0.52
CA PRO A 81 5.50 -10.23 1.60
C PRO A 81 6.98 -10.57 1.78
N ILE A 82 7.74 -9.60 2.28
CA ILE A 82 9.16 -9.74 2.58
C ILE A 82 9.42 -9.23 3.99
N GLU A 83 10.20 -9.97 4.76
CA GLU A 83 10.63 -9.53 6.09
C GLU A 83 11.75 -8.50 5.99
N ILE A 84 11.89 -7.63 7.00
CA ILE A 84 12.89 -6.55 6.97
C ILE A 84 14.33 -7.08 6.82
N ASP A 85 14.65 -8.21 7.45
CA ASP A 85 15.96 -8.83 7.38
C ASP A 85 16.25 -9.41 5.98
N GLU A 86 15.23 -9.97 5.34
CA GLU A 86 15.30 -10.47 3.96
C GLU A 86 15.47 -9.31 2.95
N LEU A 87 14.76 -8.21 3.18
CA LEU A 87 14.89 -6.99 2.39
C LEU A 87 16.31 -6.41 2.49
N ILE A 88 16.82 -6.25 3.71
CA ILE A 88 18.19 -5.75 3.95
C ILE A 88 19.22 -6.67 3.30
N SER A 89 19.03 -7.99 3.40
CA SER A 89 19.92 -8.98 2.76
C SER A 89 19.91 -8.85 1.24
N SER A 90 18.74 -8.66 0.64
CA SER A 90 18.56 -8.48 -0.81
C SER A 90 19.18 -7.18 -1.33
N ALA A 91 19.18 -6.11 -0.54
CA ALA A 91 19.76 -4.83 -0.91
C ALA A 91 21.30 -4.81 -0.88
N ARG A 92 21.93 -5.66 -0.05
CA ARG A 92 23.39 -5.79 0.06
C ARG A 92 24.04 -6.60 -1.06
N GLY A 93 23.25 -7.25 -1.91
CA GLY A 93 23.70 -8.08 -3.03
C GLY A 93 23.90 -7.32 -4.36
N PHE A 94 23.75 -5.99 -4.36
CA PHE A 94 24.01 -5.08 -5.48
C PHE A 94 25.26 -4.25 -5.21
#